data_AF-K2NAC0-F1
#
_entry.id   AF-K2NAC0-F1
#
_cell.length_a   1.000
_cell.length_b   1.000
_cell.length_c   1.000
_cell.angle_alpha   90.00
_cell.angle_beta   90.00
_cell.angle_gamma   90.00
#
_symmetry.space_group_name_H-M   'P 1'
#
loop_
_entity.id
_entity.type
_entity.pdbx_description
1 polymer ?
#
loop_
_entity_poly.entity_id
_entity_poly.type
_entity_poly.pdbx_seq_one_letter_code
_entity_poly.pdbx_strand_id
1 'polypeptide(L)'
;MTVRPIYVLAALLLVAFLPLVGDNYVLRLGTMFAMYAVLAQSWNIIGGYAGYPSFATAAFFGLGAYAGAILQGNGLPMPLAWLAAGIVAGLFAALMGAAILHLKGHYFAIASLVLAEVLLEVTTSWTSLTGGGMGLNLPVIRMSVEAQAQLFFWAMLGLAVLTFLMSWYVSSSRIGFALRCIRQNEDASSMVGVNTTFYKVVAFVLSALFVGSAGALYASWVFYIEPPDVYSVLTSVKPIVMVMLGGAGTVAGPVIGAAAFLVMEEVVWRNFLSIHSAVLGLLIVALIFFLPNGVLGFIRKRKRTGADHSKETAA
;
A
#
# COMPACT_ATOMS: atom_id res chain seq x y z
N MET A 1 -22.94 -6.38 -0.89
CA MET A 1 -22.57 -7.05 -2.14
C MET A 1 -21.11 -7.42 -2.01
N THR A 2 -20.81 -8.70 -1.81
CA THR A 2 -19.44 -9.20 -1.94
C THR A 2 -19.13 -9.12 -3.42
N VAL A 3 -18.43 -8.07 -3.86
CA VAL A 3 -17.86 -8.05 -5.20
C VAL A 3 -17.00 -9.31 -5.27
N ARG A 4 -17.38 -10.29 -6.09
CA ARG A 4 -16.61 -11.53 -6.19
C ARG A 4 -15.20 -11.13 -6.60
N PRO A 5 -14.15 -11.68 -5.96
CA PRO A 5 -12.76 -11.29 -6.24
C PRO A 5 -12.41 -11.42 -7.73
N ILE A 6 -13.11 -12.30 -8.44
CA ILE A 6 -13.00 -12.47 -9.89
C ILE A 6 -13.32 -11.21 -10.70
N TYR A 7 -14.27 -10.37 -10.26
CA TYR A 7 -14.59 -9.12 -10.97
C TYR A 7 -13.52 -8.05 -10.78
N VAL A 8 -12.85 -8.05 -9.63
CA VAL A 8 -11.74 -7.12 -9.36
C VAL A 8 -10.49 -7.56 -10.10
N LEU A 9 -10.23 -8.86 -10.15
CA LEU A 9 -9.18 -9.41 -10.99
C LEU A 9 -9.44 -9.09 -12.47
N ALA A 10 -10.69 -9.27 -12.93
CA ALA A 10 -11.08 -8.88 -14.29
C ALA A 10 -10.90 -7.38 -14.53
N ALA A 11 -11.24 -6.51 -13.58
CA ALA A 11 -11.01 -5.07 -13.68
C ALA A 11 -9.50 -4.71 -13.73
N LEU A 12 -8.67 -5.36 -12.90
CA LEU A 12 -7.21 -5.20 -12.95
C LEU A 12 -6.64 -5.68 -14.30
N LEU A 13 -7.17 -6.77 -14.85
CA LEU A 13 -6.78 -7.28 -16.15
C LEU A 13 -7.31 -6.40 -17.29
N LEU A 14 -8.43 -5.69 -17.11
CA LEU A 14 -8.89 -4.70 -18.09
C LEU A 14 -7.94 -3.51 -18.18
N VAL A 15 -7.31 -3.11 -17.07
CA VAL A 15 -6.26 -2.09 -17.06
C VAL A 15 -5.05 -2.53 -17.91
N ALA A 16 -4.81 -3.84 -18.08
CA ALA A 16 -3.76 -4.37 -18.94
C ALA A 16 -3.93 -4.00 -20.43
N PHE A 17 -5.12 -3.57 -20.86
CA PHE A 17 -5.36 -3.12 -22.24
C PHE A 17 -4.97 -1.65 -22.46
N LEU A 18 -4.60 -0.89 -21.42
CA LEU A 18 -4.20 0.52 -21.55
C LEU A 18 -3.04 0.76 -22.54
N PRO A 19 -1.98 -0.07 -22.60
CA PRO A 19 -0.88 0.16 -23.55
C PRO A 19 -1.28 0.06 -25.03
N LEU A 20 -2.42 -0.56 -25.32
CA LEU A 20 -2.92 -0.72 -26.70
C LEU A 20 -3.72 0.50 -27.17
N VAL A 21 -4.15 1.37 -26.25
CA VAL A 21 -5.12 2.44 -26.52
C VAL A 21 -4.63 3.81 -26.03
N GLY A 22 -3.75 3.86 -25.03
CA GLY A 22 -3.34 5.07 -24.33
C GLY A 22 -1.96 5.59 -24.71
N ASP A 23 -1.80 6.91 -24.68
CA ASP A 23 -0.51 7.62 -24.75
C ASP A 23 0.31 7.44 -23.44
N ASN A 24 1.57 7.88 -23.44
CA ASN A 24 2.51 7.85 -22.32
C ASN A 24 1.92 8.43 -21.01
N TYR A 25 1.05 9.45 -21.11
CA TYR A 25 0.34 9.98 -19.94
C TYR A 25 -0.61 8.97 -19.31
N VAL A 26 -1.37 8.23 -20.13
CA VAL A 26 -2.30 7.19 -19.65
C VAL A 26 -1.53 6.01 -19.05
N LEU A 27 -0.39 5.65 -19.64
CA LEU A 27 0.52 4.64 -19.08
C LEU A 27 1.05 5.08 -17.70
N ARG A 28 1.48 6.33 -17.55
CA ARG A 28 1.92 6.88 -16.26
C ARG A 28 0.81 6.82 -15.21
N LEU A 29 -0.42 7.20 -15.55
CA LEU A 29 -1.58 7.07 -14.65
C LEU A 29 -1.86 5.61 -14.30
N GLY A 30 -1.74 4.70 -15.27
CA GLY A 30 -1.87 3.26 -15.05
C GLY A 30 -0.81 2.70 -14.08
N THR A 31 0.44 3.16 -14.21
CA THR A 31 1.53 2.79 -13.28
C THR A 31 1.27 3.32 -11.87
N MET A 32 0.81 4.58 -11.74
CA MET A 32 0.43 5.14 -10.43
C MET A 32 -0.74 4.38 -9.80
N PHE A 33 -1.76 4.04 -10.60
CA PHE A 33 -2.88 3.21 -10.15
C PHE A 33 -2.39 1.86 -9.62
N ALA A 34 -1.54 1.16 -10.38
CA ALA A 34 -0.99 -0.12 -9.98
C ALA A 34 -0.17 -0.02 -8.69
N MET A 35 0.66 1.02 -8.56
CA MET A 35 1.42 1.30 -7.34
C MET A 35 0.50 1.51 -6.12
N TYR A 36 -0.54 2.34 -6.28
CA TYR A 36 -1.51 2.59 -5.23
C TYR A 36 -2.32 1.35 -4.86
N ALA A 37 -2.66 0.50 -5.83
CA ALA A 37 -3.28 -0.78 -5.57
C ALA A 37 -2.36 -1.70 -4.76
N VAL A 38 -1.06 -1.76 -5.07
CA VAL A 38 -0.06 -2.50 -4.27
C VAL A 38 -0.02 -1.98 -2.84
N LEU A 39 0.18 -0.66 -2.65
CA LEU A 39 0.29 -0.07 -1.32
C LEU A 39 -0.98 -0.27 -0.48
N ALA A 40 -2.15 -0.05 -1.08
CA ALA A 40 -3.44 -0.20 -0.41
C ALA A 40 -3.72 -1.68 -0.06
N GLN A 41 -3.46 -2.63 -0.96
CA GLN A 41 -3.64 -4.06 -0.69
C GLN A 41 -2.69 -4.56 0.41
N SER A 42 -1.41 -4.18 0.34
CA SER A 42 -0.42 -4.55 1.34
C SER A 42 -0.80 -4.00 2.72
N TRP A 43 -1.20 -2.72 2.79
CA TRP A 43 -1.65 -2.12 4.05
C TRP A 43 -2.90 -2.80 4.61
N ASN A 44 -3.85 -3.18 3.74
CA ASN A 44 -5.09 -3.86 4.14
C ASN A 44 -4.84 -5.21 4.84
N ILE A 45 -3.68 -5.85 4.66
CA ILE A 45 -3.33 -7.09 5.36
C ILE A 45 -3.24 -6.84 6.87
N ILE A 46 -2.51 -5.81 7.29
CA ILE A 46 -2.31 -5.48 8.72
C ILE A 46 -3.41 -4.55 9.25
N GLY A 47 -3.72 -3.47 8.53
CA GLY A 47 -4.71 -2.49 8.98
C GLY A 47 -6.15 -2.91 8.74
N GLY A 48 -6.41 -3.56 7.60
CA GLY A 48 -7.74 -4.02 7.25
C GLY A 48 -8.14 -5.30 7.98
N TYR A 49 -7.36 -6.39 7.85
CA TYR A 49 -7.74 -7.67 8.45
C TYR A 49 -7.46 -7.73 9.95
N ALA A 50 -6.31 -7.23 10.42
CA ALA A 50 -5.94 -7.26 11.84
C ALA A 50 -6.48 -6.06 12.64
N GLY A 51 -6.84 -4.96 11.98
CA GLY A 51 -7.31 -3.73 12.64
C GLY A 51 -6.21 -2.85 13.22
N TYR A 52 -4.95 -3.07 12.84
CA TYR A 52 -3.80 -2.35 13.37
C TYR A 52 -3.48 -1.10 12.53
N PRO A 53 -3.56 0.13 13.09
CA PRO A 53 -3.30 1.36 12.34
C PRO A 53 -1.80 1.55 12.11
N SER A 54 -1.24 0.86 11.11
CA SER A 54 0.18 0.95 10.79
C SER A 54 0.47 2.16 9.90
N PHE A 55 1.50 2.91 10.26
CA PHE A 55 2.08 3.98 9.45
C PHE A 55 3.51 3.62 8.99
N ALA A 56 3.86 2.34 8.99
CA ALA A 56 5.18 1.87 8.57
C ALA A 56 5.33 1.76 7.03
N THR A 57 4.29 2.04 6.25
CA THR A 57 4.36 1.90 4.78
C THR A 57 5.49 2.74 4.18
N ALA A 58 5.66 3.98 4.62
CA ALA A 58 6.79 4.83 4.18
C ALA A 58 8.15 4.23 4.57
N ALA A 59 8.26 3.64 5.78
CA ALA A 59 9.47 2.95 6.22
C ALA A 59 9.86 1.82 5.26
N PHE A 60 8.89 0.97 4.89
CA PHE A 60 9.13 -0.15 3.96
C PHE A 60 9.36 0.32 2.52
N PHE A 61 8.63 1.34 2.09
CA PHE A 61 8.74 1.89 0.74
C PHE A 61 10.12 2.52 0.54
N GLY A 62 10.55 3.38 1.46
CA GLY A 62 11.87 4.00 1.42
C GLY A 62 13.01 2.99 1.56
N LEU A 63 12.89 2.02 2.48
CA LEU A 63 13.89 0.97 2.64
C LEU A 63 14.03 0.14 1.35
N GLY A 64 12.91 -0.21 0.73
CA GLY A 64 12.87 -0.91 -0.55
C GLY A 64 13.45 -0.08 -1.70
N ALA A 65 13.11 1.22 -1.77
CA ALA A 65 13.64 2.14 -2.77
C ALA A 65 15.16 2.22 -2.71
N TYR A 66 15.74 2.44 -1.53
CA TYR A 66 17.19 2.50 -1.35
C TYR A 66 17.88 1.16 -1.54
N ALA A 67 17.34 0.07 -0.99
CA ALA A 67 17.89 -1.27 -1.21
C ALA A 67 17.90 -1.62 -2.71
N GLY A 68 16.81 -1.35 -3.42
CA GLY A 68 16.70 -1.58 -4.86
C GLY A 68 17.63 -0.69 -5.68
N ALA A 69 17.78 0.59 -5.32
CA ALA A 69 18.68 1.53 -5.98
C ALA A 69 20.15 1.11 -5.83
N ILE A 70 20.56 0.75 -4.62
CA ILE A 70 21.92 0.28 -4.33
C ILE A 70 22.21 -1.01 -5.08
N LEU A 71 21.31 -1.99 -5.05
CA LEU A 71 21.51 -3.26 -5.76
C LEU A 71 21.62 -3.08 -7.28
N GLN A 72 20.80 -2.20 -7.87
CA GLN A 72 20.91 -1.86 -9.29
C GLN A 72 22.20 -1.11 -9.62
N GLY A 73 22.62 -0.18 -8.74
CA GLY A 73 23.90 0.51 -8.87
C GLY A 73 25.10 -0.44 -8.86
N ASN A 74 25.00 -1.56 -8.14
CA ASN A 74 25.99 -2.64 -8.13
C ASN A 74 25.85 -3.63 -9.31
N GLY A 75 24.95 -3.36 -10.26
CA GLY A 75 24.80 -4.16 -11.49
C GLY A 75 23.81 -5.32 -11.40
N LEU A 76 23.01 -5.45 -10.33
CA LEU A 76 21.92 -6.44 -10.34
C LEU A 76 20.87 -6.06 -11.40
N PRO A 77 20.35 -7.03 -12.17
CA PRO A 77 19.21 -6.83 -13.04
C PRO A 77 17.99 -6.30 -12.26
N MET A 78 17.25 -5.36 -12.86
CA MET A 78 16.16 -4.65 -12.17
C MET A 78 15.13 -5.58 -11.51
N PRO A 79 14.61 -6.63 -12.18
CA PRO A 79 13.62 -7.52 -11.55
C PRO A 79 14.16 -8.22 -10.30
N LEU A 80 15.43 -8.61 -10.30
CA LEU A 80 16.07 -9.25 -9.15
C LEU A 80 16.30 -8.24 -8.02
N ALA A 81 16.66 -7.00 -8.36
CA ALA A 81 16.79 -5.94 -7.37
C ALA A 81 15.44 -5.60 -6.70
N TRP A 82 14.33 -5.57 -7.46
CA TRP A 82 13.00 -5.32 -6.90
C TRP A 82 12.54 -6.44 -5.96
N LEU A 83 12.81 -7.70 -6.32
CA LEU A 83 12.50 -8.85 -5.46
C LEU A 83 13.39 -8.87 -4.20
N ALA A 84 14.69 -8.65 -4.35
CA ALA A 84 15.63 -8.60 -3.25
C ALA A 84 15.29 -7.46 -2.27
N ALA A 85 14.91 -6.29 -2.78
CA ALA A 85 14.46 -5.17 -1.95
C ALA A 85 13.19 -5.50 -1.15
N GLY A 86 12.24 -6.22 -1.75
CA GLY A 86 11.07 -6.73 -1.02
C GLY A 86 11.46 -7.71 0.08
N ILE A 87 12.42 -8.60 -0.17
CA ILE A 87 12.94 -9.53 0.85
C ILE A 87 13.61 -8.75 1.99
N VAL A 88 14.43 -7.75 1.69
CA VAL A 88 15.06 -6.89 2.70
C VAL A 88 14.01 -6.19 3.56
N ALA A 89 12.99 -5.60 2.94
CA ALA A 89 11.88 -4.97 3.67
C ALA A 89 11.10 -5.98 4.52
N GLY A 90 10.87 -7.19 4.00
CA GLY A 90 10.21 -8.27 4.73
C GLY A 90 11.02 -8.76 5.94
N LEU A 91 12.33 -8.94 5.79
CA LEU A 91 13.22 -9.32 6.90
C LEU A 91 13.27 -8.22 7.96
N PHE A 92 13.37 -6.96 7.54
CA PHE A 92 13.31 -5.81 8.44
C PHE A 92 11.97 -5.75 9.17
N ALA A 93 10.86 -6.00 8.49
CA ALA A 93 9.55 -6.09 9.10
C ALA A 93 9.39 -7.28 10.05
N ALA A 94 10.07 -8.40 9.82
CA ALA A 94 10.08 -9.52 10.77
C ALA A 94 10.77 -9.11 12.09
N LEU A 95 11.95 -8.49 11.97
CA LEU A 95 12.75 -7.99 13.08
C LEU A 95 11.99 -6.92 13.87
N MET A 96 11.54 -5.87 13.18
CA MET A 96 10.85 -4.75 13.80
C MET A 96 9.45 -5.13 14.26
N GLY A 97 8.75 -5.98 13.52
CA GLY A 97 7.46 -6.51 13.92
C GLY A 97 7.52 -7.22 15.25
N ALA A 98 8.54 -8.06 15.48
CA ALA A 98 8.74 -8.70 16.78
C ALA A 98 8.94 -7.67 17.92
N ALA A 99 9.59 -6.53 17.61
CA ALA A 99 9.86 -5.47 18.58
C ALA A 99 8.66 -4.54 18.84
N ILE A 100 7.87 -4.18 17.84
CA ILE A 100 6.82 -3.13 17.98
C ILE A 100 5.40 -3.68 18.03
N LEU A 101 5.14 -4.92 17.59
CA LEU A 101 3.77 -5.48 17.54
C LEU A 101 3.23 -5.89 18.91
N HIS A 102 4.01 -5.80 19.99
CA HIS A 102 3.46 -5.92 21.34
C HIS A 102 2.70 -4.64 21.76
N LEU A 103 2.89 -3.52 21.06
CA LEU A 103 2.17 -2.28 21.29
C LEU A 103 0.75 -2.36 20.70
N LYS A 104 -0.21 -1.69 21.36
CA LYS A 104 -1.63 -1.69 20.97
C LYS A 104 -2.11 -0.27 20.61
N GLY A 105 -3.04 -0.19 19.66
CA GLY A 105 -3.76 1.05 19.32
C GLY A 105 -2.82 2.19 18.89
N HIS A 106 -2.98 3.36 19.54
CA HIS A 106 -2.21 4.56 19.21
C HIS A 106 -0.71 4.42 19.44
N TYR A 107 -0.28 3.61 20.43
CA TYR A 107 1.15 3.39 20.67
C TYR A 107 1.82 2.69 19.49
N PHE A 108 1.15 1.71 18.88
CA PHE A 108 1.65 1.06 17.67
C PHE A 108 1.71 2.03 16.48
N ALA A 109 0.68 2.86 16.31
CA ALA A 109 0.66 3.88 15.26
C ALA A 109 1.88 4.83 15.38
N ILE A 110 2.12 5.36 16.58
CA ILE A 110 3.25 6.26 16.86
C ILE A 110 4.59 5.53 16.61
N ALA A 111 4.76 4.31 17.13
CA ALA A 111 5.98 3.54 16.92
C ALA A 111 6.26 3.28 15.43
N SER A 112 5.21 3.00 14.65
CA SER A 112 5.34 2.78 13.20
C SER A 112 5.66 4.04 12.40
N LEU A 113 5.23 5.23 12.85
CA LEU A 113 5.67 6.51 12.30
C LEU A 113 7.14 6.77 12.62
N VAL A 114 7.53 6.58 13.88
CA VAL A 114 8.93 6.73 14.33
C VAL A 114 9.85 5.82 13.53
N LEU A 115 9.41 4.62 13.16
CA LEU A 115 10.20 3.72 12.31
C LEU A 115 10.55 4.35 10.95
N ALA A 116 9.62 5.08 10.33
CA ALA A 116 9.86 5.77 9.08
C ALA A 116 10.85 6.94 9.27
N GLU A 117 10.65 7.74 10.33
CA GLU A 117 11.54 8.87 10.66
C GLU A 117 12.97 8.43 10.99
N VAL A 118 13.13 7.33 11.74
CA VAL A 118 14.46 6.77 12.04
C VAL A 118 15.15 6.31 10.76
N LEU A 119 14.44 5.64 9.86
CA LEU A 119 15.03 5.21 8.59
C LEU A 119 15.35 6.40 7.67
N LEU A 120 14.51 7.45 7.69
CA LEU A 120 14.79 8.71 7.00
C LEU A 120 16.10 9.32 7.50
N GLU A 121 16.28 9.45 8.80
CA GLU A 121 17.49 10.04 9.41
C GLU A 121 18.74 9.17 9.17
N VAL A 122 18.61 7.84 9.31
CA VAL A 122 19.71 6.90 9.03
C VAL A 122 20.13 6.99 7.58
N THR A 123 19.17 7.03 6.64
CA THR A 123 19.45 7.17 5.21
C THR A 123 20.09 8.52 4.93
N THR A 124 19.56 9.60 5.50
CA THR A 124 20.08 10.97 5.28
C THR A 124 21.51 11.13 5.81
N SER A 125 21.83 10.50 6.95
CA SER A 125 23.16 10.57 7.58
C SER A 125 24.19 9.65 6.93
N TRP A 126 23.77 8.56 6.28
CA TRP A 126 24.67 7.53 5.76
C TRP A 126 25.19 7.84 4.34
N THR A 127 26.00 8.88 4.25
CA THR A 127 26.53 9.42 2.98
C THR A 127 27.27 8.40 2.12
N SER A 128 28.04 7.49 2.72
CA SER A 128 28.88 6.53 1.99
C SER A 128 28.11 5.48 1.20
N LEU A 129 26.91 5.10 1.65
CA LEU A 129 26.12 4.03 1.03
C LEU A 129 24.91 4.57 0.26
N THR A 130 24.26 5.59 0.78
CA THR A 130 22.97 6.09 0.28
C THR A 130 23.08 7.42 -0.46
N GLY A 131 24.27 8.01 -0.52
CA GLY A 131 24.45 9.40 -0.96
C GLY A 131 23.98 10.44 0.06
N GLY A 132 23.41 10.01 1.19
CA GLY A 132 22.89 10.89 2.24
C GLY A 132 21.75 11.76 1.75
N GLY A 133 21.72 13.01 2.20
CA GLY A 133 20.72 14.00 1.77
C GLY A 133 20.74 14.34 0.27
N MET A 134 21.80 13.98 -0.46
CA MET A 134 21.87 14.19 -1.93
C MET A 134 21.11 13.14 -2.73
N GLY A 135 20.69 12.05 -2.10
CA GLY A 135 19.99 10.96 -2.78
C GLY A 135 20.87 10.11 -3.69
N LEU A 136 20.22 9.26 -4.49
CA LEU A 136 20.86 8.35 -5.45
C LEU A 136 20.26 8.53 -6.84
N ASN A 137 21.15 8.53 -7.84
CA ASN A 137 20.78 8.38 -9.24
C ASN A 137 20.87 6.90 -9.62
N LEU A 138 19.84 6.37 -10.29
CA LEU A 138 19.84 5.00 -10.78
C LEU A 138 20.35 4.94 -12.24
N PRO A 139 20.95 3.81 -12.65
CA PRO A 139 21.40 3.63 -14.02
C PRO A 139 20.27 3.85 -15.03
N VAL A 140 20.49 4.77 -15.98
CA VAL A 140 19.52 5.06 -17.03
C VAL A 140 19.47 3.91 -18.03
N ILE A 141 18.25 3.43 -18.34
CA ILE A 141 18.04 2.40 -19.35
C ILE A 141 18.11 3.05 -20.73
N ARG A 142 18.95 2.51 -21.62
CA ARG A 142 19.01 2.91 -23.03
C ARG A 142 17.87 2.24 -23.82
N MET A 143 16.65 2.74 -23.64
CA MET A 143 15.44 2.26 -24.33
C MET A 143 14.62 3.46 -24.83
N SER A 144 13.71 3.27 -25.79
CA SER A 144 12.79 4.34 -26.18
C SER A 144 11.87 4.71 -25.02
N VAL A 145 11.36 5.95 -25.05
CA VAL A 145 10.49 6.47 -23.99
C VAL A 145 9.23 5.61 -23.83
N GLU A 146 8.65 5.16 -24.94
CA GLU A 146 7.44 4.33 -24.96
C GLU A 146 7.70 2.95 -24.36
N ALA A 147 8.79 2.30 -24.75
CA ALA A 147 9.13 0.98 -24.25
C ALA A 147 9.51 1.01 -22.77
N GLN A 148 10.13 2.10 -22.30
CA GLN A 148 10.37 2.35 -20.88
C GLN A 148 9.05 2.51 -20.10
N ALA A 149 8.12 3.33 -20.60
CA ALA A 149 6.81 3.52 -19.97
C ALA A 149 6.04 2.20 -19.88
N GLN A 150 6.05 1.39 -20.95
CA GLN A 150 5.43 0.07 -20.97
C GLN A 150 6.08 -0.89 -19.98
N LEU A 151 7.41 -0.93 -19.89
CA LEU A 151 8.14 -1.81 -18.97
C LEU A 151 7.71 -1.57 -17.51
N PHE A 152 7.72 -0.32 -17.06
CA PHE A 152 7.36 0.02 -15.68
C PHE A 152 5.87 -0.18 -15.40
N PHE A 153 5.02 0.11 -16.39
CA PHE A 153 3.60 -0.19 -16.30
C PHE A 153 3.34 -1.69 -16.09
N TRP A 154 3.89 -2.55 -16.94
CA TRP A 154 3.73 -4.00 -16.84
C TRP A 154 4.34 -4.58 -15.57
N ALA A 155 5.50 -4.07 -15.14
CA ALA A 155 6.14 -4.49 -13.90
C ALA A 155 5.28 -4.13 -12.68
N MET A 156 4.77 -2.90 -12.60
CA MET A 156 3.97 -2.44 -11.46
C MET A 156 2.59 -3.10 -11.45
N LEU A 157 1.98 -3.29 -12.63
CA LEU A 157 0.73 -4.03 -12.78
C LEU A 157 0.90 -5.49 -12.38
N GLY A 158 2.00 -6.13 -12.79
CA GLY A 158 2.36 -7.49 -12.36
C GLY A 158 2.45 -7.59 -10.84
N LEU A 159 3.13 -6.63 -10.20
CA LEU A 159 3.21 -6.55 -8.74
C LEU A 159 1.84 -6.31 -8.08
N ALA A 160 0.98 -5.49 -8.68
CA ALA A 160 -0.40 -5.24 -8.22
C ALA A 160 -1.27 -6.49 -8.30
N VAL A 161 -1.14 -7.28 -9.36
CA VAL A 161 -1.83 -8.56 -9.50
C VAL A 161 -1.32 -9.57 -8.47
N LEU A 162 0.01 -9.67 -8.28
CA LEU A 162 0.60 -10.55 -7.27
C LEU A 162 0.16 -10.20 -5.85
N THR A 163 0.15 -8.91 -5.49
CA THR A 163 -0.38 -8.44 -4.20
C THR A 163 -1.86 -8.74 -4.03
N PHE A 164 -2.66 -8.55 -5.08
CA PHE A 164 -4.09 -8.87 -5.04
C PHE A 164 -4.33 -10.37 -4.80
N LEU A 165 -3.64 -11.23 -5.56
CA LEU A 165 -3.73 -12.69 -5.40
C LEU A 165 -3.30 -13.13 -4.00
N MET A 166 -2.23 -12.53 -3.50
CA MET A 166 -1.75 -12.78 -2.16
C MET A 166 -2.75 -12.33 -1.09
N SER A 167 -3.32 -11.12 -1.22
CA SER A 167 -4.35 -10.60 -0.31
C SER A 167 -5.60 -11.48 -0.31
N TRP A 168 -5.98 -11.99 -1.49
CA TRP A 168 -7.05 -12.97 -1.63
C TRP A 168 -6.71 -14.27 -0.89
N TYR A 169 -5.53 -14.84 -1.13
CA TYR A 169 -5.07 -16.05 -0.44
C TYR A 169 -5.07 -15.89 1.08
N VAL A 170 -4.51 -14.78 1.59
CA VAL A 170 -4.52 -14.45 3.02
C VAL A 170 -5.95 -14.42 3.54
N SER A 171 -6.87 -13.73 2.85
CA SER A 171 -8.26 -13.60 3.28
C SER A 171 -8.99 -14.94 3.44
N SER A 172 -8.69 -15.91 2.57
CA SER A 172 -9.27 -17.27 2.57
C SER A 172 -8.52 -18.27 3.45
N SER A 173 -7.30 -17.94 3.89
CA SER A 173 -6.45 -18.83 4.68
C SER A 173 -6.69 -18.72 6.18
N ARG A 174 -6.02 -19.60 6.94
CA ARG A 174 -5.95 -19.54 8.41
C ARG A 174 -5.37 -18.22 8.92
N ILE A 175 -4.45 -17.60 8.17
CA ILE A 175 -3.85 -16.29 8.52
C ILE A 175 -4.96 -15.23 8.57
N GLY A 176 -5.76 -15.10 7.51
CA GLY A 176 -6.85 -14.13 7.47
C GLY A 176 -7.92 -14.39 8.54
N PHE A 177 -8.20 -15.66 8.86
CA PHE A 177 -9.09 -16.00 9.98
C PHE A 177 -8.52 -15.52 11.32
N ALA A 178 -7.26 -15.84 11.62
CA ALA A 178 -6.59 -15.42 12.85
C ALA A 178 -6.53 -13.89 12.98
N LEU A 179 -6.21 -13.17 11.90
CA LEU A 179 -6.20 -11.70 11.89
C LEU A 179 -7.58 -11.10 12.18
N ARG A 180 -8.65 -11.69 11.64
CA ARG A 180 -10.02 -11.25 11.92
C ARG A 180 -10.41 -11.51 13.38
N CYS A 181 -9.96 -12.62 13.99
CA CYS A 181 -10.15 -12.85 15.43
C CYS A 181 -9.42 -11.80 16.26
N ILE A 182 -8.15 -11.53 15.94
CA ILE A 182 -7.33 -10.50 16.62
C ILE A 182 -8.01 -9.12 16.53
N ARG A 183 -8.57 -8.78 15.36
CA ARG A 183 -9.31 -7.53 15.15
C ARG A 183 -10.55 -7.40 16.04
N GLN A 184 -11.21 -8.51 16.39
CA GLN A 184 -12.39 -8.47 17.26
C GLN A 184 -11.99 -8.30 18.72
N ASN A 185 -11.10 -9.16 19.20
CA ASN A 185 -10.54 -9.07 20.54
C ASN A 185 -9.25 -9.90 20.60
N GLU A 186 -8.12 -9.21 20.71
CA GLU A 186 -6.80 -9.83 20.75
C GLU A 186 -6.59 -10.71 21.99
N ASP A 187 -7.04 -10.23 23.15
CA ASP A 187 -6.85 -10.94 24.42
C ASP A 187 -7.74 -12.19 24.49
N ALA A 188 -8.96 -12.13 23.94
CA ALA A 188 -9.81 -13.32 23.80
C ALA A 188 -9.24 -14.31 22.77
N SER A 189 -8.63 -13.82 21.70
CA SER A 189 -8.03 -14.67 20.66
C SER A 189 -6.85 -15.48 21.21
N SER A 190 -6.01 -14.87 22.05
CA SER A 190 -4.88 -15.56 22.68
C SER A 190 -5.34 -16.64 23.68
N MET A 191 -6.44 -16.40 24.41
CA MET A 191 -7.03 -17.38 25.34
C MET A 191 -7.54 -18.65 24.62
N VAL A 192 -7.99 -18.54 23.37
CA VAL A 192 -8.46 -19.67 22.54
C VAL A 192 -7.30 -20.31 21.75
N GLY A 193 -6.05 -19.95 22.05
CA GLY A 193 -4.85 -20.58 21.49
C GLY A 193 -4.37 -20.00 20.16
N VAL A 194 -4.89 -18.84 19.72
CA VAL A 194 -4.35 -18.14 18.54
C VAL A 194 -3.03 -17.46 18.94
N ASN A 195 -1.92 -17.82 18.28
CA ASN A 195 -0.65 -17.12 18.47
C ASN A 195 -0.71 -15.73 17.81
N THR A 196 -1.19 -14.74 18.55
CA THR A 196 -1.46 -13.38 18.05
C THR A 196 -0.19 -12.73 17.52
N THR A 197 0.92 -12.82 18.24
CA THR A 197 2.21 -12.25 17.84
C THR A 197 2.69 -12.81 16.51
N PHE A 198 2.67 -14.14 16.34
CA PHE A 198 3.11 -14.77 15.09
C PHE A 198 2.28 -14.30 13.89
N TYR A 199 0.94 -14.33 13.99
CA TYR A 199 0.09 -13.92 12.87
C TYR A 199 0.21 -12.43 12.55
N LYS A 200 0.41 -11.56 13.56
CA LYS A 200 0.69 -10.13 13.35
C LYS A 200 2.03 -9.91 12.65
N VAL A 201 3.09 -10.61 13.05
CA VAL A 201 4.41 -10.52 12.40
C VAL A 201 4.32 -10.98 10.95
N VAL A 202 3.67 -12.13 10.70
CA VAL A 202 3.46 -12.61 9.33
C VAL A 202 2.70 -11.59 8.48
N ALA A 203 1.62 -11.01 8.99
CA ALA A 203 0.88 -9.96 8.29
C ALA A 203 1.75 -8.73 7.98
N PHE A 204 2.62 -8.34 8.91
CA PHE A 204 3.51 -7.19 8.76
C PHE A 204 4.62 -7.44 7.74
N VAL A 205 5.25 -8.62 7.77
CA VAL A 205 6.25 -9.07 6.78
C VAL A 205 5.64 -9.10 5.37
N LEU A 206 4.45 -9.67 5.26
CA LEU A 206 3.73 -9.78 4.01
C LEU A 206 3.38 -8.41 3.42
N SER A 207 2.98 -7.45 4.25
CA SER A 207 2.79 -6.06 3.82
C SER A 207 4.11 -5.44 3.33
N ALA A 208 5.17 -5.55 4.13
CA ALA A 208 6.46 -4.95 3.85
C ALA A 208 7.12 -5.49 2.58
N LEU A 209 6.97 -6.78 2.29
CA LEU A 209 7.56 -7.42 1.12
C LEU A 209 7.12 -6.74 -0.18
N PHE A 210 5.82 -6.54 -0.35
CA PHE A 210 5.31 -5.93 -1.57
C PHE A 210 5.48 -4.42 -1.59
N VAL A 211 5.37 -3.75 -0.44
CA VAL A 211 5.65 -2.30 -0.35
C VAL A 211 7.12 -2.01 -0.66
N GLY A 212 8.05 -2.83 -0.17
CA GLY A 212 9.47 -2.70 -0.46
C GLY A 212 9.80 -2.95 -1.92
N SER A 213 9.21 -3.98 -2.53
CA SER A 213 9.33 -4.20 -3.98
C SER A 213 8.75 -3.04 -4.80
N ALA A 214 7.62 -2.46 -4.38
CA ALA A 214 7.04 -1.29 -5.03
C ALA A 214 7.93 -0.05 -4.91
N GLY A 215 8.57 0.16 -3.76
CA GLY A 215 9.54 1.24 -3.55
C GLY A 215 10.77 1.11 -4.45
N ALA A 216 11.32 -0.11 -4.57
CA ALA A 216 12.43 -0.40 -5.48
C ALA A 216 12.07 -0.16 -6.94
N LEU A 217 10.88 -0.59 -7.34
CA LEU A 217 10.35 -0.39 -8.69
C LEU A 217 10.07 1.11 -8.97
N TYR A 218 9.55 1.84 -7.98
CA TYR A 218 9.38 3.29 -8.07
C TYR A 218 10.72 3.99 -8.29
N ALA A 219 11.76 3.64 -7.51
CA ALA A 219 13.10 4.21 -7.68
C ALA A 219 13.63 4.01 -9.10
N SER A 220 13.48 2.81 -9.67
CA SER A 220 13.85 2.53 -11.07
C SER A 220 13.03 3.34 -12.07
N TRP A 221 11.77 3.64 -11.76
CA TRP A 221 10.87 4.37 -12.64
C TRP A 221 11.17 5.87 -12.69
N VAL A 222 11.54 6.48 -11.55
CA VAL A 222 11.84 7.92 -11.45
C VAL A 222 13.31 8.27 -11.67
N PHE A 223 14.21 7.29 -11.74
CA PHE A 223 15.66 7.41 -11.97
C PHE A 223 16.47 8.20 -10.93
N TYR A 224 15.81 8.90 -10.02
CA TYR A 224 16.43 9.62 -8.91
C TYR A 224 15.53 9.51 -7.67
N ILE A 225 16.14 9.24 -6.52
CA ILE A 225 15.43 9.22 -5.24
C ILE A 225 16.21 10.00 -4.19
N GLU A 226 15.48 10.67 -3.32
CA GLU A 226 16.01 11.35 -2.14
C GLU A 226 15.26 10.92 -0.87
N PRO A 227 15.88 10.98 0.32
CA PRO A 227 15.29 10.41 1.53
C PRO A 227 13.92 11.02 1.88
N PRO A 228 13.72 12.36 1.86
CA PRO A 228 12.43 12.96 2.22
C PRO A 228 11.25 12.56 1.33
N ASP A 229 11.50 12.24 0.05
CA ASP A 229 10.44 11.84 -0.89
C ASP A 229 9.94 10.43 -0.59
N VAL A 230 10.85 9.46 -0.47
CA VAL A 230 10.49 8.04 -0.33
C VAL A 230 10.03 7.67 1.09
N TYR A 231 10.49 8.38 2.12
CA TYR A 231 10.05 8.22 3.50
C TYR A 231 8.95 9.21 3.91
N SER A 232 8.35 9.92 2.96
CA SER A 232 7.30 10.91 3.24
C SER A 232 6.12 10.32 4.01
N VAL A 233 5.62 11.08 4.99
CA VAL A 233 4.40 10.75 5.76
C VAL A 233 3.20 10.51 4.85
N LEU A 234 3.12 11.20 3.70
CA LEU A 234 2.04 11.00 2.74
C LEU A 234 2.04 9.57 2.17
N THR A 235 3.21 8.95 1.98
CA THR A 235 3.33 7.55 1.54
C THR A 235 2.74 6.57 2.56
N SER A 236 2.75 6.93 3.85
CA SER A 236 2.08 6.15 4.91
C SER A 236 0.59 6.43 5.01
N VAL A 237 0.16 7.67 4.79
CA VAL A 237 -1.24 8.07 4.97
C VAL A 237 -2.11 7.67 3.77
N LYS A 238 -1.64 7.88 2.52
CA LYS A 238 -2.41 7.60 1.31
C LYS A 238 -3.03 6.18 1.28
N PRO A 239 -2.28 5.09 1.58
CA PRO A 239 -2.84 3.73 1.57
C PRO A 239 -3.95 3.53 2.59
N ILE A 240 -3.86 4.16 3.76
CA ILE A 240 -4.90 4.14 4.80
C ILE A 240 -6.19 4.74 4.23
N VAL A 241 -6.09 5.91 3.61
CA VAL A 241 -7.23 6.62 3.03
C VAL A 241 -7.85 5.82 1.88
N MET A 242 -7.03 5.25 1.00
CA MET A 242 -7.49 4.37 -0.08
C MET A 242 -8.27 3.17 0.48
N VAL A 243 -7.75 2.49 1.50
CA VAL A 243 -8.41 1.33 2.10
C VAL A 243 -9.69 1.73 2.83
N MET A 244 -9.69 2.87 3.53
CA MET A 244 -10.89 3.41 4.16
C MET A 244 -11.96 3.73 3.12
N LEU A 245 -11.62 4.48 2.06
CA LEU A 245 -12.52 4.79 0.94
C LEU A 245 -13.15 3.52 0.35
N GLY A 246 -12.31 2.56 0.02
CA GLY A 246 -12.69 1.34 -0.65
C GLY A 246 -13.37 0.29 0.24
N GLY A 247 -13.14 0.31 1.55
CA GLY A 247 -13.71 -0.64 2.52
C GLY A 247 -12.65 -1.55 3.15
N ALA A 248 -12.26 -1.22 4.39
CA ALA A 248 -11.23 -1.92 5.14
C ALA A 248 -11.57 -3.38 5.48
N GLY A 249 -10.59 -4.27 5.33
CA GLY A 249 -10.73 -5.70 5.61
C GLY A 249 -11.49 -6.46 4.53
N THR A 250 -11.58 -5.91 3.31
CA THR A 250 -12.10 -6.60 2.13
C THR A 250 -11.00 -6.79 1.09
N VAL A 251 -11.10 -7.83 0.26
CA VAL A 251 -10.11 -8.08 -0.83
C VAL A 251 -10.29 -7.05 -1.96
N ALA A 252 -11.53 -6.69 -2.27
CA ALA A 252 -11.87 -5.79 -3.39
C ALA A 252 -11.69 -4.30 -3.06
N GLY A 253 -11.97 -3.92 -1.80
CA GLY A 253 -12.02 -2.52 -1.37
C GLY A 253 -10.76 -1.74 -1.69
N PRO A 254 -9.55 -2.20 -1.32
CA PRO A 254 -8.32 -1.42 -1.54
C PRO A 254 -8.07 -1.06 -3.02
N VAL A 255 -8.43 -1.93 -3.97
CA VAL A 255 -8.27 -1.64 -5.41
C VAL A 255 -9.23 -0.53 -5.86
N ILE A 256 -10.51 -0.63 -5.44
CA ILE A 256 -11.53 0.37 -5.76
C ILE A 256 -11.17 1.71 -5.11
N GLY A 257 -10.69 1.66 -3.87
CA GLY A 257 -10.21 2.82 -3.13
C GLY A 257 -8.99 3.48 -3.76
N ALA A 258 -8.03 2.70 -4.26
CA ALA A 258 -6.88 3.19 -5.02
C ALA A 258 -7.31 3.89 -6.32
N ALA A 259 -8.27 3.30 -7.07
CA ALA A 259 -8.82 3.93 -8.27
C ALA A 259 -9.51 5.26 -7.96
N ALA A 260 -10.39 5.27 -6.96
CA ALA A 260 -11.12 6.47 -6.55
C ALA A 260 -10.17 7.56 -6.06
N PHE A 261 -9.19 7.20 -5.22
CA PHE A 261 -8.20 8.14 -4.71
C PHE A 261 -7.33 8.71 -5.84
N LEU A 262 -6.89 7.89 -6.80
CA LEU A 262 -6.11 8.37 -7.93
C LEU A 262 -6.88 9.40 -8.76
N VAL A 263 -8.17 9.15 -9.04
CA VAL A 263 -9.00 10.12 -9.77
C VAL A 263 -9.13 11.42 -8.99
N MET A 264 -9.34 11.34 -7.66
CA MET A 264 -9.40 12.52 -6.81
C MET A 264 -8.07 13.29 -6.80
N GLU A 265 -6.95 12.59 -6.67
CA GLU A 265 -5.61 13.19 -6.67
C GLU A 265 -5.30 13.86 -8.01
N GLU A 266 -5.60 13.21 -9.13
CA GLU A 266 -5.37 13.77 -10.46
C GLU A 266 -6.23 15.02 -10.70
N VAL A 267 -7.49 15.02 -10.24
CA VAL A 267 -8.37 16.19 -10.32
C VAL A 267 -7.83 17.35 -9.47
N VAL A 268 -7.36 17.07 -8.25
CA VAL A 268 -6.75 18.09 -7.39
C VAL A 268 -5.49 18.64 -8.04
N TRP A 269 -4.61 17.75 -8.51
CA TRP A 269 -3.36 18.12 -9.16
C TRP A 269 -3.61 19.03 -10.37
N ARG A 270 -4.53 18.65 -11.27
CA ARG A 270 -4.86 19.41 -12.48
C ARG A 270 -5.46 20.80 -12.21
N ASN A 271 -6.27 20.94 -11.15
CA ASN A 271 -6.96 22.21 -10.87
C ASN A 271 -6.17 23.13 -9.91
N PHE A 272 -5.26 22.58 -9.10
CA PHE A 272 -4.58 23.32 -8.02
C PHE A 272 -3.06 23.16 -8.08
N LEU A 273 -2.44 23.51 -9.21
CA LEU A 273 -1.00 23.32 -9.47
C LEU A 273 -0.08 23.78 -8.32
N SER A 274 -0.33 24.96 -7.74
CA SER A 274 0.55 25.55 -6.72
C SER A 274 0.30 25.07 -5.30
N ILE A 275 -0.91 24.58 -5.00
CA ILE A 275 -1.34 24.23 -3.63
C ILE A 275 -1.88 22.80 -3.53
N HIS A 276 -1.60 21.94 -4.52
CA HIS A 276 -2.13 20.59 -4.62
C HIS A 276 -1.88 19.77 -3.34
N SER A 277 -0.68 19.86 -2.75
CA SER A 277 -0.34 19.13 -1.52
C SER A 277 -1.16 19.58 -0.32
N ALA A 278 -1.40 20.89 -0.18
CA ALA A 278 -2.22 21.44 0.90
C ALA A 278 -3.69 21.04 0.72
N VAL A 279 -4.21 21.13 -0.51
CA VAL A 279 -5.58 20.73 -0.84
C VAL A 279 -5.78 19.23 -0.63
N LEU A 280 -4.82 18.41 -1.03
CA LEU A 280 -4.85 16.95 -0.84
C LEU A 280 -4.81 16.59 0.64
N GLY A 281 -3.99 17.26 1.45
CA GLY A 281 -3.96 17.09 2.91
C GLY A 281 -5.30 17.45 3.55
N LEU A 282 -5.90 18.59 3.18
CA LEU A 282 -7.22 19.00 3.65
C LEU A 282 -8.31 17.98 3.25
N LEU A 283 -8.25 17.48 2.01
CA LEU A 283 -9.17 16.45 1.52
C LEU A 283 -9.05 15.16 2.32
N ILE A 284 -7.83 14.72 2.63
CA ILE A 284 -7.57 13.56 3.47
C ILE A 284 -8.21 13.75 4.85
N VAL A 285 -8.00 14.91 5.49
CA VAL A 285 -8.61 15.24 6.78
C VAL A 285 -10.13 15.17 6.68
N ALA A 286 -10.73 15.84 5.69
CA ALA A 286 -12.17 15.79 5.46
C ALA A 286 -12.67 14.35 5.28
N LEU A 287 -11.96 13.52 4.52
CA LEU A 287 -12.33 12.13 4.26
C LEU A 287 -12.34 11.30 5.55
N ILE A 288 -11.33 11.48 6.40
CA ILE A 288 -11.23 10.76 7.68
C ILE A 288 -12.38 11.16 8.62
N PHE A 289 -12.73 12.45 8.68
CA PHE A 289 -13.82 12.95 9.54
C PHE A 289 -15.22 12.59 9.01
N PHE A 290 -15.46 12.72 7.71
CA PHE A 290 -16.80 12.55 7.13
C PHE A 290 -17.09 11.13 6.63
N LEU A 291 -16.07 10.31 6.33
CA LEU A 291 -16.21 8.93 5.87
C LEU A 291 -15.43 7.91 6.74
N PRO A 292 -15.62 7.88 8.07
CA PRO A 292 -14.87 6.97 8.96
C PRO A 292 -15.14 5.48 8.70
N ASN A 293 -16.27 5.15 8.04
CA ASN A 293 -16.66 3.78 7.69
C ASN A 293 -16.43 3.43 6.20
N GLY A 294 -15.86 4.36 5.41
CA GLY A 294 -15.68 4.17 3.98
C GLY A 294 -16.96 4.23 3.14
N VAL A 295 -16.78 4.28 1.82
CA VAL A 295 -17.90 4.35 0.85
C VAL A 295 -18.72 3.06 0.89
N LEU A 296 -18.08 1.89 1.01
CA LEU A 296 -18.78 0.61 1.12
C LEU A 296 -19.54 0.44 2.45
N GLY A 297 -19.07 1.06 3.55
CA GLY A 297 -19.75 1.01 4.85
C GLY A 297 -21.07 1.79 4.85
N PHE A 298 -21.09 2.96 4.19
CA PHE A 298 -22.28 3.79 4.06
C PHE A 298 -23.39 3.09 3.26
N ILE A 299 -23.04 2.42 2.17
CA ILE A 299 -23.98 1.65 1.33
C ILE A 299 -24.55 0.44 2.11
N ARG A 300 -23.75 -0.19 2.98
CA ARG A 300 -24.19 -1.34 3.78
C ARG A 300 -25.13 -0.94 4.91
N LYS A 301 -24.93 0.22 5.54
CA LYS A 301 -25.82 0.75 6.58
C LYS A 301 -27.21 1.05 5.99
N ARG A 302 -27.27 1.68 4.81
CA ARG A 302 -28.53 2.01 4.10
C ARG A 302 -29.35 0.78 3.68
N LYS A 303 -28.69 -0.34 3.31
CA LYS A 303 -29.38 -1.60 2.98
C LYS A 303 -29.90 -2.35 4.21
N ARG A 304 -29.26 -2.21 5.38
CA ARG A 304 -29.73 -2.83 6.62
C ARG A 304 -31.01 -2.15 7.12
N THR A 305 -31.09 -0.83 7.01
CA THR A 305 -32.31 -0.06 7.31
C THR A 305 -33.46 -0.36 6.33
N GLY A 306 -33.15 -0.61 5.04
CA GLY A 306 -34.18 -1.01 4.06
C GLY A 306 -34.71 -2.44 4.23
N ALA A 307 -33.92 -3.36 4.77
CA ALA A 307 -34.35 -4.74 5.02
C ALA A 307 -35.15 -4.92 6.32
N ASP A 308 -34.98 -4.01 7.30
CA ASP A 308 -35.83 -3.97 8.50
C ASP A 308 -37.20 -3.35 8.20
N HIS A 309 -37.28 -2.28 7.39
CA HIS A 309 -38.56 -1.72 6.96
C HIS A 309 -39.41 -2.69 6.11
N SER A 310 -38.79 -3.56 5.29
CA SER A 310 -39.55 -4.56 4.52
C SER A 310 -40.09 -5.70 5.38
N LYS A 311 -39.54 -5.93 6.58
CA LYS A 311 -40.04 -6.93 7.54
C LYS A 311 -41.14 -6.39 8.46
N GLU A 312 -41.10 -5.10 8.81
CA GLU A 312 -42.15 -4.43 9.58
C GLU A 312 -43.43 -4.18 8.78
N THR A 313 -43.35 -4.07 7.45
CA THR A 313 -44.54 -3.86 6.60
C THR A 313 -45.20 -5.18 6.16
N ALA A 314 -44.58 -6.33 6.48
CA ALA A 314 -45.03 -7.67 6.09
C ALA A 314 -45.49 -8.52 7.29
N ALA A 315 -45.61 -7.92 8.48
CA ALA A 315 -46.18 -8.47 9.70
C ALA A 315 -47.43 -7.68 10.07
#